data_AF-A0A957PJT8-F1
#
_entry.id   AF-A0A957PJT8-F1
#
_cell.length_a   1.000
_cell.length_b   1.000
_cell.length_c   1.000
_cell.angle_alpha   90.00
_cell.angle_beta   90.00
_cell.angle_gamma   90.00
#
_symmetry.space_group_name_H-M   'P 1'
#
loop_
_entity.id
_entity.type
_entity.pdbx_description
1 polymer ?
#
loop_
_entity_poly.entity_id
_entity_poly.type
_entity_poly.pdbx_seq_one_letter_code
_entity_poly.pdbx_strand_id
1 'polypeptide(L)'
;MAISRTQLEQQADKLEALLRQHKVSGRIQGGVVTHRMIQFDLTVDVSHKVRQIQSLAAEMALALNVQTVRVYRQGGRFCVEIPLERTRLLRLWPWCQHVANVPPCTALLGADASGEPLLLKLNAPDVVHVLLAGATGSGKTALARALLASLAYYNPVSALHLILIDPK
;
A
#
# COMPACT_ATOMS: atom_id res chain seq x y z
N MET A 1 -9.16 -5.18 11.97
CA MET A 1 -10.44 -5.77 11.51
C MET A 1 -10.39 -5.78 10.01
N ALA A 2 -10.51 -6.97 9.40
CA ALA A 2 -10.63 -7.08 7.95
C ALA A 2 -11.97 -6.47 7.52
N ILE A 3 -11.99 -5.75 6.39
CA ILE A 3 -13.22 -5.22 5.82
C ILE A 3 -14.09 -6.41 5.43
N SER A 4 -15.36 -6.40 5.82
CA SER A 4 -16.24 -7.53 5.51
C SER A 4 -16.56 -7.54 4.02
N ARG A 5 -16.76 -8.74 3.46
CA ARG A 5 -17.18 -8.89 2.07
C ARG A 5 -18.44 -8.08 1.75
N THR A 6 -19.39 -8.05 2.67
CA THR A 6 -20.63 -7.26 2.56
C THR A 6 -20.36 -5.75 2.46
N GLN A 7 -19.35 -5.23 3.15
CA GLN A 7 -18.98 -3.81 3.03
C GLN A 7 -18.39 -3.50 1.65
N LEU A 8 -17.56 -4.39 1.10
CA LEU A 8 -16.99 -4.22 -0.24
C LEU A 8 -18.08 -4.26 -1.32
N GLU A 9 -19.04 -5.19 -1.19
CA GLU A 9 -20.20 -5.30 -2.08
C GLU A 9 -21.06 -4.02 -2.03
N GLN A 10 -21.35 -3.50 -0.82
CA GLN A 10 -22.07 -2.23 -0.67
C GLN A 10 -21.31 -1.03 -1.28
N GLN A 11 -19.98 -1.00 -1.17
CA GLN A 11 -19.18 0.06 -1.79
C GLN A 11 -19.21 -0.04 -3.33
N ALA A 12 -19.11 -1.25 -3.87
CA ALA A 12 -19.24 -1.50 -5.30
C ALA A 12 -20.62 -1.06 -5.82
N ASP A 13 -21.69 -1.42 -5.12
CA ASP A 13 -23.07 -1.04 -5.49
C ASP A 13 -23.25 0.48 -5.52
N LYS A 14 -22.67 1.20 -4.55
CA LYS A 14 -22.68 2.67 -4.52
C LYS A 14 -21.93 3.28 -5.71
N LEU A 15 -20.77 2.72 -6.06
CA LEU A 15 -20.01 3.17 -7.23
C LEU A 15 -20.79 2.94 -8.52
N GLU A 16 -21.39 1.77 -8.70
CA GLU A 16 -22.22 1.49 -9.88
C GLU A 16 -23.47 2.38 -9.95
N ALA A 17 -24.12 2.64 -8.82
CA ALA A 17 -25.25 3.55 -8.74
C ALA A 17 -24.87 4.98 -9.15
N LEU A 18 -23.72 5.46 -8.68
CA LEU A 18 -23.19 6.78 -9.07
C LEU A 18 -22.88 6.82 -10.58
N LEU A 19 -22.21 5.80 -11.12
CA LEU A 19 -21.94 5.74 -12.57
C LEU A 19 -23.23 5.83 -13.39
N ARG A 20 -24.29 5.13 -12.98
CA ARG A 20 -25.61 5.21 -13.63
C ARG A 20 -26.23 6.61 -13.56
N GLN A 21 -26.11 7.31 -12.43
CA GLN A 21 -26.60 8.69 -12.28
C GLN A 21 -25.92 9.65 -13.26
N HIS A 22 -24.63 9.46 -13.53
CA HIS A 22 -23.87 10.25 -14.50
C HIS A 22 -23.94 9.73 -15.93
N LYS A 23 -24.85 8.78 -16.22
CA LYS A 23 -25.02 8.15 -17.54
C LYS A 23 -23.74 7.51 -18.06
N VAL A 24 -22.91 6.98 -17.15
CA VAL A 24 -21.73 6.19 -17.48
C VAL A 24 -22.08 4.71 -17.34
N SER A 25 -22.08 3.99 -18.45
CA SER A 25 -22.27 2.54 -18.44
C SER A 25 -20.99 1.87 -17.97
N GLY A 26 -20.97 1.40 -16.73
CA GLY A 26 -19.83 0.72 -16.14
C GLY A 26 -20.22 -0.25 -15.03
N ARG A 27 -19.34 -1.23 -14.78
CA ARG A 27 -19.53 -2.30 -13.78
C ARG A 27 -18.22 -2.59 -13.05
N ILE A 28 -18.33 -2.88 -11.76
CA ILE A 28 -17.21 -3.36 -10.94
C ILE A 28 -17.08 -4.87 -11.16
N GLN A 29 -15.93 -5.32 -11.65
CA GLN A 29 -15.66 -6.75 -11.91
C GLN A 29 -14.97 -7.47 -10.76
N GLY A 30 -14.45 -6.73 -9.78
CA GLY A 30 -13.69 -7.26 -8.67
C GLY A 30 -12.78 -6.20 -8.09
N GLY A 31 -11.73 -6.65 -7.42
CA GLY A 31 -10.76 -5.76 -6.81
C GLY A 31 -9.75 -6.48 -5.93
N VAL A 32 -8.79 -5.71 -5.43
CA VAL A 32 -7.76 -6.16 -4.51
C VAL A 32 -7.86 -5.34 -3.23
N VAL A 33 -7.85 -6.01 -2.09
CA VAL A 33 -7.79 -5.35 -0.78
C VAL A 33 -6.40 -5.54 -0.22
N THR A 34 -5.76 -4.43 0.11
CA THR A 34 -4.42 -4.37 0.71
C THR A 34 -4.50 -3.78 2.12
N HIS A 35 -3.38 -3.73 2.85
CA HIS A 35 -3.32 -3.07 4.16
C HIS A 35 -3.45 -1.53 4.11
N ARG A 36 -3.33 -0.93 2.91
CA ARG A 36 -3.29 0.53 2.71
C ARG A 36 -4.45 1.05 1.88
N MET A 37 -5.01 0.23 1.00
CA MET A 37 -6.01 0.65 0.04
C MET A 37 -6.90 -0.52 -0.41
N ILE A 38 -8.10 -0.16 -0.87
CA ILE A 38 -8.96 -1.03 -1.67
C ILE A 38 -8.86 -0.54 -3.10
N GLN A 39 -8.60 -1.44 -4.04
CA GLN A 39 -8.67 -1.17 -5.47
C GLN A 39 -9.86 -1.92 -6.05
N PHE A 40 -10.79 -1.22 -6.69
CA PHE A 40 -11.84 -1.83 -7.51
C PHE A 40 -11.49 -1.76 -8.99
N ASP A 41 -11.73 -2.86 -9.70
CA ASP A 41 -11.57 -2.95 -11.14
C ASP A 41 -12.87 -2.55 -11.83
N LEU A 42 -12.86 -1.38 -12.45
CA LEU A 42 -13.98 -0.78 -13.16
C LEU A 42 -13.84 -1.02 -14.68
N THR A 43 -14.85 -1.68 -15.25
CA THR A 43 -15.03 -1.80 -16.69
C THR A 43 -16.10 -0.83 -17.14
N VAL A 44 -15.83 -0.07 -18.19
CA VAL A 44 -16.75 0.91 -18.78
C VAL A 44 -16.85 0.68 -20.29
N ASP A 45 -17.95 1.10 -20.88
CA ASP A 45 -18.10 1.08 -22.33
C ASP A 45 -17.11 2.05 -23.00
N VAL A 46 -16.60 1.63 -24.17
CA VAL A 46 -15.56 2.34 -24.93
C VAL A 46 -16.00 3.76 -25.37
N SER A 47 -17.30 4.04 -25.34
CA SER A 47 -17.91 5.33 -25.68
C SER A 47 -17.57 6.46 -24.71
N HIS A 48 -17.16 6.15 -23.47
CA HIS A 48 -16.90 7.16 -22.45
C HIS A 48 -15.44 7.65 -22.47
N LYS A 49 -15.27 8.98 -22.43
CA LYS A 49 -13.94 9.60 -22.39
C LYS A 49 -13.28 9.35 -21.02
N VAL A 50 -12.00 9.00 -21.03
CA VAL A 50 -11.18 8.80 -19.81
C VAL A 50 -11.33 9.95 -18.81
N ARG A 51 -11.29 11.20 -19.29
CA ARG A 51 -11.44 12.39 -18.44
C ARG A 51 -12.77 12.46 -17.70
N GLN A 52 -13.86 12.00 -18.33
CA GLN A 52 -15.20 12.02 -17.73
C GLN A 52 -15.27 11.10 -16.51
N ILE A 53 -14.59 9.95 -16.56
CA ILE A 53 -14.58 8.99 -15.45
C ILE A 53 -13.65 9.50 -14.34
N GLN A 54 -12.50 10.06 -14.71
CA GLN A 54 -11.57 10.65 -13.73
C GLN A 54 -12.19 11.84 -12.98
N SER A 55 -13.05 12.64 -13.63
CA SER A 55 -13.74 13.74 -12.96
C SER A 55 -14.74 13.30 -11.89
N LEU A 56 -15.24 12.06 -11.95
CA LEU A 56 -16.16 11.52 -10.94
C LEU A 56 -15.45 11.15 -9.63
N ALA A 57 -14.13 11.21 -9.55
CA ALA A 57 -13.38 10.79 -8.37
C ALA A 57 -13.81 11.51 -7.08
N ALA A 58 -14.10 12.82 -7.14
CA ALA A 58 -14.57 13.58 -5.99
C ALA A 58 -15.97 13.14 -5.53
N GLU A 59 -16.87 12.88 -6.49
CA GLU A 59 -18.24 12.42 -6.21
C GLU A 59 -18.25 10.97 -5.70
N MET A 60 -17.36 10.12 -6.21
CA MET A 60 -17.11 8.77 -5.69
C MET A 60 -16.65 8.81 -4.24
N ALA A 61 -15.71 9.72 -3.91
CA ALA A 61 -15.26 9.90 -2.53
C ALA A 61 -16.40 10.31 -1.60
N LEU A 62 -17.26 11.23 -2.05
CA LEU A 62 -18.44 11.65 -1.32
C LEU A 62 -19.45 10.51 -1.11
N ALA A 63 -19.78 9.75 -2.17
CA ALA A 63 -20.72 8.64 -2.11
C ALA A 63 -20.27 7.51 -1.18
N LEU A 64 -18.95 7.30 -1.11
CA LEU A 64 -18.32 6.29 -0.26
C LEU A 64 -18.04 6.78 1.17
N ASN A 65 -18.21 8.07 1.45
CA ASN A 65 -17.85 8.72 2.72
C ASN A 65 -16.37 8.47 3.09
N VAL A 66 -15.48 8.75 2.15
CA VAL A 66 -14.02 8.64 2.31
C VAL A 66 -13.34 9.95 1.93
N GLN A 67 -12.15 10.21 2.48
CA GLN A 67 -11.45 11.48 2.22
C GLN A 67 -11.08 11.70 0.76
N THR A 68 -10.58 10.67 0.07
CA THR A 68 -10.14 10.77 -1.32
C THR A 68 -10.36 9.46 -2.05
N VAL A 69 -10.53 9.55 -3.37
CA VAL A 69 -10.56 8.41 -4.29
C VAL A 69 -9.67 8.76 -5.47
N ARG A 70 -8.89 7.80 -5.95
CA ARG A 70 -8.08 7.94 -7.16
C ARG A 70 -8.66 7.07 -8.27
N VAL A 71 -8.76 7.65 -9.46
CA VAL A 71 -9.24 6.95 -10.65
C VAL A 71 -8.18 7.04 -11.74
N TYR A 72 -7.66 5.89 -12.16
CA TYR A 72 -6.63 5.81 -13.20
C TYR A 72 -6.87 4.60 -14.10
N ARG A 73 -6.11 4.51 -15.20
CA ARG A 73 -6.21 3.41 -16.17
C ARG A 73 -4.97 2.54 -16.10
N GLN A 74 -5.15 1.22 -15.96
CA GLN A 74 -4.07 0.23 -15.93
C GLN A 74 -4.51 -1.03 -16.70
N GLY A 75 -3.65 -1.55 -17.58
CA GLY A 75 -3.96 -2.78 -18.33
C GLY A 75 -5.24 -2.72 -19.18
N GLY A 76 -5.62 -1.52 -19.65
CA GLY A 76 -6.83 -1.31 -20.45
C GLY A 76 -8.12 -1.09 -19.64
N ARG A 77 -8.11 -1.32 -18.32
CA ARG A 77 -9.26 -1.13 -17.41
C ARG A 77 -9.11 0.13 -16.55
N PHE A 78 -10.20 0.62 -15.98
CA PHE A 78 -10.14 1.66 -14.97
C PHE A 78 -10.00 1.04 -13.59
N CYS A 79 -9.21 1.66 -12.74
CA CYS A 79 -9.01 1.28 -11.35
C CYS A 79 -9.51 2.42 -10.47
N VAL A 80 -10.35 2.09 -9.49
CA VAL A 80 -10.82 3.00 -8.45
C VAL A 80 -10.13 2.62 -7.16
N GLU A 81 -9.16 3.43 -6.74
CA GLU A 81 -8.37 3.21 -5.53
C GLU A 81 -8.91 4.09 -4.39
N ILE A 82 -9.21 3.43 -3.28
CA ILE A 82 -9.72 4.04 -2.05
C ILE A 82 -8.68 3.79 -0.95
N PRO A 83 -8.01 4.84 -0.44
CA PRO A 83 -7.11 4.70 0.69
C PRO A 83 -7.90 4.33 1.94
N LEU A 84 -7.37 3.40 2.73
CA LEU A 84 -7.95 3.07 4.03
C LEU A 84 -7.56 4.16 5.03
N GLU A 85 -8.56 4.86 5.59
CA GLU A 85 -8.36 5.92 6.59
C GLU A 85 -7.54 5.47 7.80
N ARG A 86 -7.62 4.17 8.10
CA ARG A 86 -6.74 3.51 9.07
C ARG A 86 -5.70 2.74 8.29
N THR A 87 -4.66 3.44 7.80
CA THR A 87 -3.41 2.75 7.48
C THR A 87 -3.03 1.98 8.73
N ARG A 88 -3.11 0.65 8.65
CA ARG A 88 -2.82 -0.17 9.82
C ARG A 88 -1.37 0.08 10.15
N LEU A 89 -1.12 0.76 11.28
CA LEU A 89 0.24 1.02 11.72
C LEU A 89 0.99 -0.31 11.77
N LEU A 90 2.01 -0.45 10.92
CA LEU A 90 2.89 -1.60 10.94
C LEU A 90 3.77 -1.47 12.18
N ARG A 91 3.42 -2.22 13.22
CA ARG A 91 4.26 -2.31 14.41
C ARG A 91 5.38 -3.29 14.09
N LEU A 92 6.62 -2.84 14.26
CA LEU A 92 7.81 -3.63 13.94
C LEU A 92 7.83 -4.96 14.71
N TRP A 93 7.61 -4.92 16.03
CA TRP A 93 7.78 -6.09 16.88
C TRP A 93 6.89 -7.30 16.52
N PRO A 94 5.56 -7.16 16.37
CA PRO A 94 4.72 -8.28 15.92
C PRO A 94 5.13 -8.85 14.56
N TRP A 95 5.61 -7.99 13.66
CA TRP A 95 6.09 -8.43 12.35
C TRP A 95 7.40 -9.19 12.46
N CYS A 96 8.33 -8.70 13.28
CA CYS A 96 9.59 -9.36 13.52
C CYS A 96 9.41 -10.80 14.02
N GLN A 97 8.40 -11.03 14.87
CA GLN A 97 8.03 -12.35 15.37
C GLN A 97 7.32 -13.23 14.33
N HIS A 98 6.60 -12.63 13.37
CA HIS A 98 5.84 -13.35 12.34
C HIS A 98 6.74 -13.89 11.22
N VAL A 99 7.80 -13.16 10.85
CA VAL A 99 8.73 -13.58 9.80
C VAL A 99 9.77 -14.52 10.38
N ALA A 100 9.66 -15.80 10.06
CA ALA A 100 10.65 -16.83 10.43
C ALA A 100 11.77 -16.93 9.39
N ASN A 101 12.91 -17.51 9.79
CA ASN A 101 14.02 -17.87 8.90
C ASN A 101 14.58 -16.72 8.04
N VAL A 102 14.74 -15.54 8.64
CA VAL A 102 15.34 -14.39 7.96
C VAL A 102 16.84 -14.64 7.71
N PRO A 103 17.34 -14.50 6.46
CA PRO A 103 18.76 -14.70 6.16
C PRO A 103 19.67 -13.71 6.89
N PRO A 104 20.96 -14.04 7.08
CA PRO A 104 21.94 -13.11 7.65
C PRO A 104 22.00 -11.79 6.89
N CYS A 105 22.30 -10.71 7.61
CA CYS A 105 22.38 -9.34 7.12
C CYS A 105 21.12 -8.86 6.39
N THR A 106 19.94 -9.36 6.78
CA THR A 106 18.64 -8.99 6.20
C THR A 106 17.82 -8.15 7.17
N ALA A 107 17.30 -7.03 6.68
CA ALA A 107 16.43 -6.11 7.41
C ALA A 107 14.97 -6.27 6.97
N LEU A 108 14.02 -5.96 7.85
CA LEU A 108 12.61 -5.86 7.51
C LEU A 108 12.27 -4.42 7.12
N LEU A 109 11.93 -4.19 5.85
CA LEU A 109 11.59 -2.87 5.32
C LEU A 109 10.13 -2.50 5.65
N GLY A 110 9.23 -3.49 5.63
CA GLY A 110 7.81 -3.31 5.87
C GLY A 110 6.99 -4.40 5.19
N ALA A 111 5.86 -3.98 4.61
CA ALA A 111 4.92 -4.86 3.93
C ALA A 111 4.68 -4.36 2.51
N ASP A 112 4.63 -5.27 1.55
CA ASP A 112 4.27 -4.95 0.16
C ASP A 112 2.76 -4.71 -0.01
N ALA A 113 2.29 -4.47 -1.23
CA ALA A 113 0.86 -4.25 -1.48
C ALA A 113 -0.01 -5.48 -1.15
N SER A 114 0.50 -6.71 -1.29
CA SER A 114 -0.24 -7.91 -0.92
C SER A 114 -0.30 -8.15 0.59
N GLY A 115 0.49 -7.40 1.36
CA GLY A 115 0.59 -7.56 2.81
C GLY A 115 1.67 -8.56 3.23
N GLU A 116 2.55 -8.95 2.31
CA GLU A 116 3.67 -9.85 2.57
C GLU A 116 4.90 -9.08 3.08
N PRO A 117 5.75 -9.69 3.93
CA PRO A 117 6.99 -9.10 4.40
C PRO A 117 7.96 -8.73 3.28
N LEU A 118 8.32 -7.45 3.27
CA LEU A 118 9.34 -6.92 2.37
C LEU A 118 10.68 -6.92 3.09
N LEU A 119 11.57 -7.82 2.67
CA LEU A 119 12.90 -8.00 3.23
C LEU A 119 13.96 -7.34 2.36
N LEU A 120 14.97 -6.75 3.01
CA LEU A 120 16.12 -6.12 2.37
C LEU A 120 17.39 -6.84 2.80
N LYS A 121 17.95 -7.66 1.90
CA LYS A 121 19.17 -8.42 2.14
C LYS A 121 20.40 -7.59 1.76
N LEU A 122 21.12 -7.09 2.76
CA LEU A 122 22.23 -6.14 2.58
C LEU A 122 23.50 -6.75 1.99
N ASN A 123 23.64 -8.08 2.04
CA ASN A 123 24.78 -8.81 1.47
C ASN A 123 24.43 -9.48 0.14
N ALA A 124 23.31 -9.14 -0.48
CA ALA A 124 22.97 -9.65 -1.79
C ALA A 124 23.93 -9.05 -2.85
N PRO A 125 24.33 -9.81 -3.90
CA PRO A 125 25.33 -9.35 -4.87
C PRO A 125 24.96 -8.06 -5.61
N ASP A 126 23.66 -7.81 -5.74
CA ASP A 126 23.03 -6.65 -6.38
C ASP A 126 22.82 -5.47 -5.42
N VAL A 127 23.01 -5.67 -4.11
CA VAL A 127 22.87 -4.63 -3.09
C VAL A 127 24.25 -4.19 -2.62
N VAL A 128 24.77 -3.14 -3.25
CA VAL A 128 26.08 -2.59 -2.88
C VAL A 128 25.94 -1.55 -1.77
N HIS A 129 24.95 -0.66 -1.85
CA HIS A 129 24.64 0.35 -0.84
C HIS A 129 23.14 0.69 -0.82
N VAL A 130 22.64 1.21 0.30
CA VAL A 130 21.24 1.61 0.47
C VAL A 130 21.17 3.11 0.79
N LEU A 131 20.44 3.88 -0.02
CA LEU A 131 20.19 5.30 0.21
C LEU A 131 18.74 5.51 0.71
N LEU A 132 18.59 6.10 1.89
CA LEU A 132 17.29 6.52 2.41
C LEU A 132 17.12 8.03 2.21
N ALA A 133 16.25 8.43 1.28
CA ALA A 133 15.94 9.83 0.98
C ALA A 133 14.45 10.13 1.21
N GLY A 134 14.14 11.36 1.64
CA GLY A 134 12.77 11.81 1.86
C GLY A 134 12.70 13.13 2.62
N ALA A 135 11.64 13.90 2.38
CA ALA A 135 11.38 15.17 3.06
C ALA A 135 11.09 14.97 4.57
N THR A 136 11.19 16.02 5.36
CA THR A 136 10.79 15.99 6.77
C THR A 136 9.34 15.53 6.90
N GLY A 137 9.07 14.63 7.85
CA GLY A 137 7.73 14.06 8.06
C GLY A 137 7.38 12.86 7.15
N SER A 138 8.21 12.53 6.15
CA SER A 138 7.99 11.35 5.28
C SER A 138 8.20 10.00 5.96
N GLY A 139 8.73 10.00 7.19
CA GLY A 139 9.02 8.78 7.94
C GLY A 139 10.44 8.23 7.78
N LYS A 140 11.36 8.94 7.10
CA LYS A 140 12.77 8.52 6.92
C LYS A 140 13.46 8.07 8.21
N THR A 141 13.33 8.85 9.29
CA THR A 141 13.94 8.51 10.60
C THR A 141 13.30 7.29 11.24
N ALA A 142 11.97 7.12 11.09
CA ALA A 142 11.27 5.95 11.57
C ALA A 142 11.71 4.69 10.79
N LEU A 143 11.86 4.79 9.47
CA LEU A 143 12.35 3.72 8.61
C LEU A 143 13.78 3.31 8.98
N ALA A 144 14.70 4.28 9.13
CA ALA A 144 16.08 3.99 9.52
C ALA A 144 16.16 3.24 10.85
N ARG A 145 15.40 3.69 11.85
CA ARG A 145 15.31 3.02 13.17
C ARG A 145 14.71 1.62 13.06
N ALA A 146 13.67 1.45 12.24
CA ALA A 146 13.04 0.15 12.03
C ALA A 146 14.01 -0.84 11.37
N LEU A 147 14.76 -0.40 10.35
CA LEU A 147 15.79 -1.21 9.70
C LEU A 147 16.86 -1.63 10.69
N LEU A 148 17.43 -0.69 11.45
CA LEU A 148 18.45 -0.97 12.47
C LEU A 148 17.96 -1.97 13.52
N ALA A 149 16.76 -1.74 14.06
CA ALA A 149 16.16 -2.62 15.07
C ALA A 149 15.87 -4.02 14.51
N SER A 150 15.39 -4.12 13.26
CA SER A 150 15.16 -5.41 12.61
C SER A 150 16.46 -6.18 12.33
N LEU A 151 17.51 -5.48 11.91
CA LEU A 151 18.83 -6.08 11.70
C LEU A 151 19.39 -6.64 13.00
N ALA A 152 19.33 -5.86 14.08
CA ALA A 152 19.76 -6.31 15.41
C ALA A 152 18.90 -7.47 15.94
N TYR A 153 17.62 -7.52 15.60
CA TYR A 153 16.72 -8.60 16.00
C TYR A 153 17.04 -9.92 15.29
N TYR A 154 17.30 -9.89 13.98
CA TYR A 154 17.52 -11.11 13.18
C TYR A 154 18.96 -11.61 13.15
N ASN A 155 19.93 -10.80 13.58
CA ASN A 155 21.35 -11.14 13.44
C ASN A 155 22.02 -11.21 14.81
N PRO A 156 22.80 -12.27 15.08
CA PRO A 156 23.65 -12.31 16.26
C PRO A 156 24.74 -11.24 16.15
N VAL A 157 25.24 -10.77 17.29
CA VAL A 157 26.30 -9.75 17.37
C VAL A 157 27.56 -10.17 16.60
N SER A 158 27.86 -11.47 16.55
CA SER A 158 29.01 -11.99 15.79
C SER A 158 28.88 -11.87 14.27
N ALA A 159 27.66 -11.77 13.74
CA ALA A 159 27.39 -11.68 12.30
C ALA A 159 27.17 -10.25 11.81
N LEU A 160 26.92 -9.30 12.71
CA LEU A 160 26.60 -7.92 12.36
C LEU A 160 27.22 -6.94 13.35
N HIS A 161 28.09 -6.07 12.83
CA HIS A 161 28.60 -4.91 13.55
C HIS A 161 27.99 -3.64 12.97
N LEU A 162 27.50 -2.75 13.84
CA LEU A 162 26.86 -1.51 13.45
C LEU A 162 27.70 -0.33 13.92
N ILE A 163 27.97 0.60 13.01
CA ILE A 163 28.53 1.92 13.32
C ILE A 163 27.46 2.95 12.98
N LEU A 164 27.05 3.74 13.96
CA LEU A 164 26.05 4.79 13.79
C LEU A 164 26.75 6.15 13.89
N ILE A 165 26.56 6.98 12.87
CA ILE A 165 27.05 8.35 12.83
C ILE A 165 25.81 9.25 12.71
N ASP A 166 25.47 9.95 13.79
CA ASP A 166 24.46 11.00 13.77
C ASP A 166 25.20 12.35 13.90
N PRO A 167 25.38 13.11 12.81
CA PRO A 167 26.16 14.35 12.82
C PRO A 167 25.43 15.53 13.47
N LYS A 168 24.28 15.28 14.10
CA LYS A 168 23.48 16.28 14.80
C LYS A 168 24.02 16.63 16.19
#